data_AF-A0A850M3W3-F1
#
_entry.id   AF-A0A850M3W3-F1
#
_cell.length_a   1.000
_cell.length_b   1.000
_cell.length_c   1.000
_cell.angle_alpha   90.00
_cell.angle_beta   90.00
_cell.angle_gamma   90.00
#
_symmetry.space_group_name_H-M   'P 1'
#
loop_
_entity.id
_entity.type
_entity.pdbx_description
1 polymer ?
#
loop_
_entity_poly.entity_id
_entity_poly.type
_entity_poly.pdbx_seq_one_letter_code
_entity_poly.pdbx_strand_id
1 'polypeptide(L)'
;MTDMSNKSKQDDIKKLIELSGAKNIATQSFNFIMQTYKEQDPEIYEILEKEINLEEMIDEIFTHIYNRYFTESEIEGLIRFYESSLGKKMLSLSPKMFQEAALMAQEQIQKKLEKYMD
;
A
#
# COMPACT_ATOMS: atom_id res chain seq x y z
N MET A 1 -4.11 12.20 30.54
CA MET A 1 -3.53 12.90 29.37
C MET A 1 -3.20 11.97 28.20
N THR A 2 -3.27 10.65 28.36
CA THR A 2 -2.90 9.63 27.36
C THR A 2 -3.90 9.43 26.23
N ASP A 3 -5.17 9.81 26.39
CA ASP A 3 -6.23 9.50 25.41
C ASP A 3 -6.19 10.39 24.15
N MET A 4 -5.84 11.68 24.31
CA MET A 4 -5.80 12.63 23.18
C MET A 4 -4.56 12.46 22.28
N SER A 5 -3.38 12.14 22.85
CA SER A 5 -2.17 11.87 22.05
C SER A 5 -2.29 10.56 21.28
N ASN A 6 -2.93 9.54 21.86
CA ASN A 6 -3.19 8.29 21.14
C ASN A 6 -4.15 8.48 19.95
N LYS A 7 -5.19 9.32 20.12
CA LYS A 7 -6.09 9.69 19.02
C LYS A 7 -5.39 10.51 17.93
N SER A 8 -4.56 11.49 18.32
CA SER A 8 -3.77 12.31 17.38
C SER A 8 -2.88 11.44 16.50
N LYS A 9 -2.15 10.50 17.11
CA LYS A 9 -1.29 9.56 16.39
C LYS A 9 -2.06 8.67 15.42
N GLN A 10 -3.26 8.19 15.81
CA GLN A 10 -4.09 7.36 14.92
C GLN A 10 -4.56 8.13 13.68
N ASP A 11 -4.99 9.37 13.85
CA ASP A 11 -5.43 10.22 12.73
C ASP A 11 -4.25 10.52 11.77
N ASP A 12 -3.06 10.76 12.33
CA ASP A 12 -1.83 10.94 11.55
C ASP A 12 -1.42 9.67 10.81
N ILE A 13 -1.57 8.49 11.43
CA ILE A 13 -1.30 7.22 10.76
C ILE A 13 -2.25 7.04 9.56
N LYS A 14 -3.55 7.30 9.71
CA LYS A 14 -4.51 7.24 8.59
C LYS A 14 -4.09 8.15 7.45
N LYS A 15 -3.69 9.38 7.76
CA LYS A 15 -3.15 10.33 6.79
C LYS A 15 -1.90 9.80 6.09
N LEU A 16 -0.97 9.19 6.83
CA LEU A 16 0.25 8.61 6.26
C LEU A 16 -0.06 7.44 5.31
N ILE A 17 -1.01 6.57 5.67
CA ILE A 17 -1.41 5.42 4.84
C ILE A 17 -1.97 5.91 3.50
N GLU A 18 -2.74 7.01 3.51
CA GLU A 18 -3.21 7.67 2.28
C GLU A 18 -2.08 8.29 1.48
N LEU A 19 -1.25 9.14 2.11
CA LEU A 19 -0.16 9.86 1.44
C LEU A 19 0.87 8.94 0.79
N SER A 20 1.20 7.83 1.46
CA SER A 20 2.21 6.88 0.97
C SER A 20 1.72 6.00 -0.18
N GLY A 21 0.40 5.99 -0.45
CA GLY A 21 -0.23 5.06 -1.39
C GLY A 21 -0.42 3.64 -0.85
N ALA A 22 -0.13 3.41 0.44
CA ALA A 22 -0.30 2.11 1.08
C ALA A 22 -1.77 1.66 1.07
N LYS A 23 -2.74 2.58 1.23
CA LYS A 23 -4.17 2.26 1.13
C LYS A 23 -4.51 1.61 -0.20
N ASN A 24 -4.07 2.21 -1.31
CA ASN A 24 -4.34 1.72 -2.65
C ASN A 24 -3.78 0.30 -2.88
N ILE A 25 -2.57 0.01 -2.37
CA ILE A 25 -1.96 -1.33 -2.45
C ILE A 25 -2.77 -2.33 -1.61
N ALA A 26 -3.20 -1.94 -0.41
CA ALA A 26 -4.01 -2.76 0.47
C ALA A 26 -5.37 -3.10 -0.17
N THR A 27 -6.04 -2.09 -0.75
CA THR A 27 -7.30 -2.27 -1.49
C THR A 27 -7.15 -3.22 -2.66
N GLN A 28 -6.08 -3.09 -3.47
CA GLN A 28 -5.83 -4.01 -4.58
C GLN A 28 -5.61 -5.44 -4.10
N SER A 29 -4.83 -5.64 -3.04
CA SER A 29 -4.60 -6.95 -2.43
C SER A 29 -5.91 -7.57 -1.94
N PHE A 30 -6.76 -6.78 -1.28
CA PHE A 30 -8.07 -7.22 -0.80
C PHE A 30 -9.02 -7.58 -1.94
N ASN A 31 -9.05 -6.76 -3.00
CA ASN A 31 -9.88 -7.04 -4.17
C ASN A 31 -9.46 -8.34 -4.85
N PHE A 32 -8.17 -8.66 -4.88
CA PHE A 32 -7.69 -9.95 -5.38
C PHE A 32 -8.18 -11.13 -4.52
N ILE A 33 -8.17 -10.98 -3.19
CA ILE A 33 -8.72 -11.97 -2.27
C ILE A 33 -10.23 -12.14 -2.50
N MET A 34 -10.99 -11.05 -2.55
CA MET A 34 -12.44 -11.07 -2.79
C MET A 34 -12.79 -11.70 -4.14
N GLN A 35 -12.01 -11.40 -5.19
CA GLN A 35 -12.19 -12.01 -6.50
C GLN A 35 -11.96 -13.53 -6.45
N THR A 36 -10.99 -13.99 -5.66
CA THR A 36 -10.74 -15.43 -5.48
C THR A 36 -11.94 -16.13 -4.83
N TYR A 37 -12.55 -15.52 -3.80
CA TYR A 37 -13.78 -16.03 -3.20
C TYR A 37 -14.94 -16.03 -4.19
N LYS A 38 -15.09 -14.97 -4.99
CA LYS A 38 -16.13 -14.90 -6.02
C LYS A 38 -16.05 -16.05 -7.02
N GLU A 39 -14.85 -16.49 -7.37
CA GLU A 39 -14.63 -17.58 -8.33
C GLU A 39 -14.81 -18.97 -7.71
N GLN A 40 -14.43 -19.16 -6.44
CA GLN A 40 -14.44 -20.46 -5.76
C GLN A 40 -15.75 -20.75 -5.02
N ASP A 41 -16.33 -19.74 -4.39
CA ASP A 41 -17.52 -19.85 -3.54
C ASP A 41 -18.35 -18.55 -3.61
N PRO A 42 -19.22 -18.41 -4.63
CA PRO A 42 -20.03 -17.22 -4.84
C PRO A 42 -20.96 -16.88 -3.67
N GLU A 43 -21.45 -17.88 -2.93
CA GLU A 43 -22.33 -17.67 -1.77
C GLU A 43 -21.56 -17.00 -0.62
N ILE A 44 -20.33 -17.46 -0.35
CA ILE A 44 -19.45 -16.82 0.62
C ILE A 44 -19.06 -15.41 0.16
N TYR A 45 -18.79 -15.20 -1.13
CA TYR A 45 -18.50 -13.85 -1.65
C TYR A 45 -19.65 -12.87 -1.36
N GLU A 46 -20.91 -13.25 -1.59
CA GLU A 46 -22.05 -12.37 -1.32
C GLU A 46 -22.18 -12.01 0.17
N ILE A 47 -21.84 -12.93 1.07
CA ILE A 47 -21.82 -12.66 2.51
C ILE A 47 -20.70 -11.68 2.82
N LEU A 48 -19.47 -11.95 2.36
CA LEU A 48 -18.32 -11.10 2.60
C LEU A 48 -18.52 -9.68 2.05
N GLU A 49 -19.09 -9.55 0.85
CA GLU A 49 -19.39 -8.25 0.22
C GLU A 49 -20.38 -7.40 1.03
N LYS A 50 -21.32 -8.04 1.74
CA LYS A 50 -22.31 -7.35 2.59
C LYS A 50 -21.77 -7.02 3.98
N GLU A 51 -20.94 -7.89 4.54
CA GLU A 51 -20.47 -7.78 5.93
C GLU A 51 -19.17 -6.96 6.07
N ILE A 52 -18.37 -6.84 5.00
CA ILE A 52 -17.07 -6.17 5.06
C ILE A 52 -17.17 -4.72 4.60
N ASN A 53 -16.91 -3.79 5.51
CA ASN A 53 -16.48 -2.44 5.14
C ASN A 53 -14.98 -2.42 4.88
N LEU A 54 -14.59 -2.52 3.60
CA LEU A 54 -13.20 -2.66 3.21
C LEU A 54 -12.34 -1.47 3.65
N GLU A 55 -12.88 -0.25 3.55
CA GLU A 55 -12.15 0.96 3.92
C GLU A 55 -11.85 0.98 5.42
N GLU A 56 -12.86 0.72 6.25
CA GLU A 56 -12.72 0.68 7.70
C GLU A 56 -11.76 -0.42 8.15
N MET A 57 -11.88 -1.62 7.57
CA MET A 57 -10.99 -2.74 7.89
C MET A 57 -9.52 -2.44 7.52
N ILE A 58 -9.26 -1.84 6.35
CA ILE A 58 -7.90 -1.43 5.96
C ILE A 58 -7.37 -0.39 6.95
N ASP A 59 -8.16 0.64 7.25
CA ASP A 59 -7.78 1.71 8.17
C ASP A 59 -7.44 1.14 9.56
N GLU A 60 -8.27 0.24 10.10
CA GLU A 60 -8.04 -0.40 11.40
C GLU A 60 -6.77 -1.25 11.43
N ILE A 61 -6.60 -2.15 10.45
CA ILE A 61 -5.44 -3.05 10.37
C ILE A 61 -4.15 -2.24 10.26
N PHE A 62 -4.10 -1.28 9.32
CA PHE A 62 -2.89 -0.51 9.08
C PHE A 62 -2.62 0.47 10.22
N THR A 63 -3.66 1.05 10.83
CA THR A 63 -3.49 1.88 12.03
C THR A 63 -2.83 1.10 13.15
N HIS A 64 -3.28 -0.13 13.41
CA HIS A 64 -2.69 -0.99 14.42
C HIS A 64 -1.22 -1.33 14.10
N ILE A 65 -0.92 -1.70 12.85
CA ILE A 65 0.44 -2.05 12.42
C ILE A 65 1.40 -0.86 12.58
N TYR A 66 1.06 0.30 12.01
CA TYR A 66 1.93 1.47 12.08
C TYR A 66 2.11 1.96 13.51
N ASN A 67 1.06 1.92 14.33
CA ASN A 67 1.16 2.28 15.75
C ASN A 67 2.17 1.41 16.51
N ARG A 68 2.32 0.13 16.13
CA ARG A 68 3.28 -0.81 16.72
C ARG A 68 4.73 -0.52 16.32
N TYR A 69 4.96 -0.06 15.10
CA TYR A 69 6.31 0.06 14.53
C TYR A 69 6.90 1.47 14.59
N PHE A 70 6.07 2.51 14.68
CA PHE A 70 6.52 3.89 14.63
C PHE A 70 6.07 4.66 15.87
N THR A 71 6.93 5.55 16.34
CA THR A 71 6.59 6.59 17.31
C THR A 71 5.74 7.69 16.65
N GLU A 72 5.04 8.50 17.45
CA GLU A 72 4.26 9.65 16.95
C GLU A 72 5.14 10.62 16.14
N SER A 73 6.33 10.95 16.65
CA SER A 73 7.28 11.81 15.95
C SER A 73 7.79 11.27 14.61
N GLU A 74 7.91 9.94 14.48
CA GLU A 74 8.32 9.31 13.21
C GLU A 74 7.18 9.33 12.20
N ILE A 75 5.94 9.07 12.64
CA ILE A 75 4.75 9.22 11.79
C ILE A 75 4.66 10.65 11.25
N GLU A 76 4.75 11.66 12.12
CA GLU A 76 4.75 13.06 11.68
C GLU A 76 5.90 13.37 10.72
N GLY A 77 7.09 12.81 10.97
CA GLY A 77 8.26 12.98 10.10
C GLY A 77 8.02 12.42 8.70
N LEU A 78 7.42 11.24 8.60
CA LEU A 78 7.04 10.62 7.33
C LEU A 78 5.97 11.44 6.60
N ILE A 79 4.97 11.96 7.32
CA ILE A 79 3.95 12.85 6.75
C ILE A 79 4.62 14.10 6.16
N ARG A 80 5.47 14.80 6.93
CA ARG A 80 6.20 15.98 6.45
C ARG A 80 7.04 15.67 5.21
N PHE A 81 7.69 14.50 5.17
CA PHE A 81 8.44 14.07 4.00
C PHE A 81 7.52 13.90 2.78
N TYR A 82 6.45 13.12 2.88
CA TYR A 82 5.54 12.86 1.76
C TYR A 82 4.78 14.11 1.30
N GLU A 83 4.56 15.09 2.18
CA GLU A 83 3.96 16.37 1.81
C GLU A 83 4.94 17.35 1.12
N SER A 84 6.25 17.15 1.31
CA SER A 84 7.29 17.98 0.71
C SER A 84 7.33 17.87 -0.82
N SER A 85 7.90 18.87 -1.50
CA SER A 85 8.11 18.82 -2.95
C SER A 85 8.93 17.61 -3.39
N LEU A 86 9.90 17.20 -2.57
CA LEU A 86 10.72 16.01 -2.85
C LEU A 86 9.93 14.71 -2.67
N GLY A 87 9.16 14.58 -1.57
CA GLY A 87 8.33 13.40 -1.32
C GLY A 87 7.25 13.21 -2.37
N LYS A 88 6.56 14.29 -2.76
CA LYS A 88 5.59 14.26 -3.87
C LYS A 88 6.23 13.88 -5.19
N LYS A 89 7.42 14.43 -5.49
CA LYS A 89 8.19 14.04 -6.68
C LYS A 89 8.56 12.56 -6.65
N MET A 90 9.02 12.05 -5.51
CA MET A 90 9.33 10.63 -5.33
C MET A 90 8.09 9.76 -5.61
N LEU A 91 6.96 10.04 -4.97
CA LEU A 91 5.70 9.32 -5.20
C LEU A 91 5.28 9.32 -6.67
N SER A 92 5.37 10.47 -7.34
CA SER A 92 4.99 10.60 -8.75
C SER A 92 5.91 9.84 -9.71
N LEU A 93 7.21 9.72 -9.38
CA LEU A 93 8.20 9.09 -10.25
C LEU A 93 8.40 7.61 -9.96
N SER A 94 8.09 7.13 -8.76
CA SER A 94 8.26 5.73 -8.37
C SER A 94 7.68 4.74 -9.41
N PRO A 95 6.42 4.85 -9.88
CA PRO A 95 5.89 3.91 -10.88
C PRO A 95 6.68 3.91 -12.19
N LYS A 96 7.07 5.08 -12.68
CA LYS A 96 7.86 5.23 -13.91
C LYS A 96 9.25 4.61 -13.74
N MET A 97 9.91 4.86 -12.61
CA MET A 97 11.22 4.29 -12.31
C MET A 97 11.17 2.76 -12.25
N PHE A 98 10.15 2.19 -11.60
CA PHE A 98 9.95 0.74 -11.57
C PHE A 98 9.70 0.16 -12.98
N GLN A 99 8.91 0.85 -13.81
CA GLN A 99 8.66 0.44 -15.19
C GLN A 99 9.95 0.45 -16.03
N GLU A 100 10.75 1.51 -15.94
CA GLU A 100 12.04 1.60 -16.63
C GLU A 100 12.99 0.48 -16.17
N ALA A 101 13.07 0.21 -14.87
CA ALA A 101 13.89 -0.87 -14.34
C ALA A 101 13.46 -2.25 -14.86
N ALA A 102 12.15 -2.51 -14.94
CA ALA A 102 11.62 -3.77 -15.47
C ALA A 102 11.97 -3.96 -16.96
N LEU A 103 11.86 -2.91 -17.77
CA LEU A 103 12.23 -2.96 -19.19
C LEU A 103 13.73 -3.24 -19.38
N MET A 104 14.59 -2.59 -18.58
CA MET A 104 16.03 -2.85 -18.60
C MET A 104 16.36 -4.29 -18.20
N ALA A 105 15.67 -4.83 -17.20
CA ALA A 105 15.84 -6.23 -16.79
C ALA A 105 15.43 -7.20 -17.90
N GLN A 106 14.30 -6.94 -18.56
CA GLN A 106 13.82 -7.74 -19.69
C GLN A 106 14.84 -7.75 -20.84
N GLU A 107 15.38 -6.60 -21.22
CA GLU A 107 16.39 -6.47 -22.27
C GLU A 107 17.67 -7.28 -21.93
N GLN A 108 18.11 -7.21 -20.68
CA GLN A 108 19.29 -7.97 -20.23
C GLN A 108 19.06 -9.48 -20.24
N ILE A 109 17.85 -9.93 -19.87
CA ILE A 109 17.48 -11.36 -19.94
C ILE A 109 17.47 -11.83 -21.39
N GLN A 110 16.85 -11.06 -22.30
CA GLN A 110 16.79 -11.40 -23.73
C GLN A 110 18.18 -11.56 -24.33
N LYS A 111 19.08 -10.58 -24.12
CA LYS A 111 20.48 -10.65 -24.59
C LYS A 111 21.23 -11.87 -24.06
N LYS A 112 20.95 -12.31 -22.84
CA LYS A 112 21.57 -13.51 -22.27
C LYS A 112 21.03 -14.78 -22.90
N LEU A 113 19.73 -14.84 -23.20
CA LEU A 113 19.08 -16.01 -23.81
C LEU A 113 19.52 -16.22 -25.26
N GLU A 114 19.74 -15.14 -26.03
CA GLU A 114 20.25 -15.20 -27.41
C GLU A 114 21.53 -16.05 -27.51
N LYS A 115 22.43 -15.95 -26.54
CA LYS A 115 23.68 -16.74 -26.48
C LYS A 115 23.46 -18.26 -26.41
N TYR A 116 22.29 -18.72 -26.00
CA TYR A 116 21.96 -20.14 -25.85
C TYR A 116 20.98 -20.66 -26.90
N MET A 117 20.56 -19.80 -27.84
CA MET A 117 19.67 -20.14 -28.94
C MET A 117 20.40 -20.30 -30.29
N ASP A 118 21.72 -20.15 -30.30
CA ASP A 118 22.65 -20.54 -31.38
C ASP A 118 23.30 -21.90 -31.06
#